data_AF-A0A7W9YJ34-F1
#
_entry.id   AF-A0A7W9YJ34-F1
#
_cell.length_a   1.000
_cell.length_b   1.000
_cell.length_c   1.000
_cell.angle_alpha   90.00
_cell.angle_beta   90.00
_cell.angle_gamma   90.00
#
_symmetry.space_group_name_H-M   'P 1'
#
loop_
_entity.id
_entity.type
_entity.pdbx_description
1 polymer ?
#
loop_
_entity_poly.entity_id
_entity_poly.type
_entity_poly.pdbx_seq_one_letter_code
_entity_poly.pdbx_strand_id
1 'polypeptide(L)'
;MSSDPTEKRFRGTDALIAGVVLAIELFDAYGSLGGDPLDPVAGWNTAQNTDPWAFVLVLLGCGALYWRRTHPVTTLAVATAAFSVFLLRDFELGMFLAPMVAFYTVAALGRERFPALLAGTVCMSATVGWLYTRTSEITDAGVGVLAWVAFGSVILIFFAGSYVAGELVRCHRLLSSYRDAGTASELTRLETDGRATQEAAQVERGGDA
;
A
#
# COMPACT_ATOMS: atom_id res chain seq x y z
N MET A 1 -0.53 0.59 34.03
CA MET A 1 -0.53 0.89 32.57
C MET A 1 -0.49 -0.44 31.84
N SER A 2 -1.64 -1.13 31.73
CA SER A 2 -1.71 -2.44 31.08
C SER A 2 -1.82 -2.21 29.57
N SER A 3 -0.77 -2.56 28.83
CA SER A 3 -0.83 -2.60 27.37
C SER A 3 -1.92 -3.58 26.95
N ASP A 4 -2.96 -3.08 26.28
CA ASP A 4 -4.05 -3.88 25.72
C ASP A 4 -3.44 -4.97 24.82
N PRO A 5 -3.73 -6.27 25.03
CA PRO A 5 -3.18 -7.35 24.23
C PRO A 5 -3.44 -7.17 22.71
N THR A 6 -4.48 -6.41 22.36
CA THR A 6 -4.83 -6.09 20.97
C THR A 6 -3.74 -5.22 20.31
N GLU A 7 -3.14 -4.28 21.05
CA GLU A 7 -2.12 -3.35 20.55
C GLU A 7 -0.80 -4.07 20.20
N LYS A 8 -0.41 -5.08 20.99
CA LYS A 8 0.81 -5.88 20.72
C LYS A 8 0.71 -6.69 19.43
N ARG A 9 -0.47 -7.26 19.13
CA ARG A 9 -0.67 -8.10 17.94
C ARG A 9 -0.55 -7.28 16.65
N PHE A 10 -0.97 -6.03 16.66
CA PHE A 10 -0.86 -5.13 15.52
C PHE A 10 0.60 -4.80 15.16
N ARG A 11 1.45 -4.54 16.16
CA ARG A 11 2.86 -4.19 15.94
C ARG A 11 3.66 -5.34 15.31
N GLY A 12 3.33 -6.60 15.64
CA GLY A 12 3.98 -7.77 15.06
C GLY A 12 3.75 -7.90 13.55
N THR A 13 2.51 -7.69 13.08
CA THR A 13 2.19 -7.74 11.65
C THR A 13 2.83 -6.61 10.85
N ASP A 14 2.93 -5.41 11.42
CA ASP A 14 3.58 -4.27 10.77
C ASP A 14 5.10 -4.49 10.67
N ALA A 15 5.73 -4.98 11.75
CA ALA A 15 7.13 -5.36 11.74
C ALA A 15 7.42 -6.49 10.74
N LEU A 16 6.53 -7.49 10.65
CA LEU A 16 6.67 -8.58 9.67
C LEU A 16 6.59 -8.06 8.24
N ILE A 17 5.61 -7.22 7.91
CA ILE A 17 5.48 -6.69 6.54
C ILE A 17 6.65 -5.76 6.20
N ALA A 18 7.04 -4.86 7.11
CA ALA A 18 8.22 -4.01 6.90
C ALA A 18 9.49 -4.85 6.73
N GLY A 19 9.67 -5.91 7.54
CA GLY A 19 10.82 -6.82 7.44
C GLY A 19 10.85 -7.63 6.15
N VAL A 20 9.71 -8.17 5.70
CA VAL A 20 9.61 -8.91 4.43
C VAL A 20 9.88 -7.98 3.24
N VAL A 21 9.26 -6.80 3.21
CA VAL A 21 9.50 -5.81 2.14
C VAL A 21 10.96 -5.39 2.13
N LEU A 22 11.54 -5.07 3.30
CA LEU A 22 12.94 -4.72 3.41
C LEU A 22 13.85 -5.85 2.91
N ALA A 23 13.57 -7.11 3.27
CA ALA A 23 14.39 -8.24 2.84
C ALA A 23 14.35 -8.45 1.32
N ILE A 24 13.18 -8.31 0.69
CA ILE A 24 13.03 -8.41 -0.77
C ILE A 24 13.81 -7.29 -1.46
N GLU A 25 13.61 -6.04 -1.04
CA GLU A 25 14.23 -4.88 -1.66
C GLU A 25 15.76 -4.85 -1.45
N LEU A 26 16.25 -5.31 -0.28
CA LEU A 26 17.69 -5.48 -0.04
C LEU A 26 18.27 -6.62 -0.87
N PHE A 27 17.52 -7.70 -1.10
CA PHE A 27 17.96 -8.79 -1.96
C PHE A 27 18.07 -8.34 -3.41
N ASP A 28 17.10 -7.55 -3.90
CA ASP A 28 17.14 -6.95 -5.23
C ASP A 28 18.33 -5.99 -5.39
N ALA A 29 18.54 -5.08 -4.42
CA ALA A 29 19.68 -4.16 -4.41
C ALA A 29 21.04 -4.88 -4.24
N TYR A 30 21.06 -6.03 -3.56
CA TYR A 30 22.27 -6.85 -3.47
C TYR A 30 22.54 -7.57 -4.79
N GLY A 31 21.51 -8.08 -5.46
CA GLY A 31 21.61 -8.71 -6.77
C GLY A 31 22.23 -7.78 -7.83
N SER A 32 21.93 -6.48 -7.77
CA SER A 32 22.47 -5.47 -8.68
C SER A 32 23.92 -5.07 -8.42
N LEU A 33 24.58 -5.56 -7.35
CA LEU A 33 26.02 -5.33 -7.14
C LEU A 33 26.91 -6.17 -8.06
N GLY A 34 26.43 -7.35 -8.46
CA GLY A 34 27.22 -8.31 -9.26
C GLY A 34 26.50 -8.82 -10.51
N GLY A 35 25.26 -8.38 -10.74
CA GLY A 35 24.54 -8.67 -11.98
C GLY A 35 24.99 -7.77 -13.12
N ASP A 36 24.85 -8.27 -14.35
CA ASP A 36 24.91 -7.41 -15.52
C ASP A 36 23.75 -6.41 -15.47
N PRO A 37 23.98 -5.13 -15.83
CA PRO A 37 22.92 -4.14 -15.92
C PRO A 37 21.76 -4.65 -16.77
N LEU A 38 20.54 -4.25 -16.41
CA LEU A 38 19.33 -4.56 -17.14
C LEU A 38 19.38 -3.87 -18.52
N ASP A 39 19.76 -4.64 -19.54
CA ASP A 39 19.79 -4.23 -20.95
C ASP A 39 18.88 -5.14 -21.78
N PRO A 40 17.55 -4.92 -21.73
CA PRO A 40 16.59 -5.80 -22.39
C PRO A 40 16.59 -5.63 -23.92
N VAL A 41 17.06 -4.48 -24.43
CA VAL A 41 16.97 -4.10 -25.84
C VAL A 41 18.13 -3.18 -26.24
N ALA A 42 18.63 -3.32 -27.46
CA ALA A 42 19.70 -2.46 -27.97
C ALA A 42 19.34 -0.97 -27.88
N GLY A 43 20.25 -0.17 -27.31
CA GLY A 43 20.04 1.26 -27.07
C GLY A 43 19.33 1.59 -25.75
N TRP A 44 19.17 0.62 -24.85
CA TRP A 44 18.75 0.87 -23.48
C TRP A 44 19.90 1.48 -22.67
N ASN A 45 19.68 2.67 -22.10
CA ASN A 45 20.72 3.32 -21.30
C ASN A 45 20.92 2.56 -19.98
N THR A 46 22.15 2.17 -19.66
CA THR A 46 22.48 1.31 -18.51
C THR A 46 22.47 2.05 -17.18
N ALA A 47 22.06 1.37 -16.11
CA ALA A 47 21.95 1.98 -14.80
C ALA A 47 23.30 2.32 -14.20
N GLN A 48 23.30 3.27 -13.26
CA GLN A 48 24.46 3.45 -12.42
C GLN A 48 24.68 2.21 -11.56
N ASN A 49 25.94 1.85 -11.38
CA ASN A 49 26.33 0.78 -10.48
C ASN A 49 25.78 1.06 -9.07
N THR A 50 25.28 0.01 -8.44
CA THR A 50 24.69 0.10 -7.11
C THR A 50 25.76 0.53 -6.09
N ASP A 51 25.51 1.62 -5.39
CA ASP A 51 26.42 2.17 -4.38
C ASP A 51 25.84 1.97 -2.95
N PRO A 52 26.60 2.27 -1.88
CA PRO A 52 26.08 2.20 -0.52
C PRO A 52 24.85 3.08 -0.25
N TRP A 53 24.62 4.14 -1.04
CA TRP A 53 23.46 5.01 -0.88
C TRP A 53 22.16 4.31 -1.28
N ALA A 54 22.19 3.43 -2.28
CA ALA A 54 21.02 2.61 -2.63
C ALA A 54 20.49 1.86 -1.40
N PHE A 55 21.37 1.18 -0.65
CA PHE A 55 21.00 0.45 0.57
C PHE A 55 20.45 1.36 1.68
N VAL A 56 21.02 2.55 1.84
CA VAL A 56 20.53 3.54 2.81
C VAL A 56 19.12 3.99 2.45
N LEU A 57 18.85 4.26 1.18
CA LEU A 57 17.51 4.63 0.72
C LEU A 57 16.52 3.47 0.94
N VAL A 58 16.92 2.22 0.68
CA VAL A 58 16.10 1.02 0.91
C VAL A 58 15.73 0.89 2.37
N LEU A 59 16.72 1.03 3.26
CA LEU A 59 16.50 1.01 4.70
C LEU A 59 15.58 2.13 5.18
N LEU A 60 15.72 3.34 4.61
CA LEU A 60 14.86 4.49 4.96
C LEU A 60 13.42 4.28 4.49
N GLY A 61 13.21 3.91 3.22
CA GLY A 61 11.89 3.70 2.64
C GLY A 61 11.14 2.54 3.29
N CYS A 62 11.80 1.40 3.44
CA CYS A 62 11.18 0.21 4.06
C CYS A 62 11.06 0.35 5.58
N GLY A 63 12.06 0.96 6.24
CA GLY A 63 12.03 1.23 7.68
C GLY A 63 10.86 2.14 8.08
N ALA A 64 10.50 3.11 7.23
CA ALA A 64 9.33 3.95 7.44
C ALA A 64 8.02 3.14 7.58
N LEU A 65 7.91 1.98 6.90
CA LEU A 65 6.71 1.12 6.96
C LEU A 65 6.41 0.61 8.37
N TYR A 66 7.40 0.56 9.27
CA TYR A 66 7.17 0.20 10.66
C TYR A 66 6.17 1.13 11.36
N TRP A 67 6.11 2.41 10.95
CA TRP A 67 5.19 3.42 11.51
C TRP A 67 3.93 3.65 10.67
N ARG A 68 3.65 2.80 9.68
CA ARG A 68 2.56 3.02 8.71
C ARG A 68 1.16 3.16 9.32
N ARG A 69 0.91 2.54 10.48
CA ARG A 69 -0.41 2.61 11.16
C ARG A 69 -0.55 3.84 12.06
N THR A 70 0.56 4.31 12.65
CA THR A 70 0.55 5.49 13.53
C THR A 70 0.68 6.78 12.75
N HIS A 71 1.54 6.80 11.72
CA HIS A 71 1.82 7.96 10.88
C HIS A 71 1.77 7.60 9.38
N PRO A 72 0.58 7.25 8.83
CA PRO A 72 0.44 6.79 7.44
C PRO A 72 0.92 7.82 6.42
N VAL A 73 0.62 9.11 6.62
CA VAL A 73 1.01 10.19 5.70
C VAL A 73 2.52 10.42 5.73
N THR A 74 3.15 10.45 6.91
CA THR A 74 4.61 10.57 7.04
C THR A 74 5.31 9.37 6.41
N THR A 75 4.78 8.17 6.62
CA THR A 75 5.32 6.94 6.02
C THR A 75 5.28 7.00 4.50
N LEU A 76 4.14 7.44 3.93
CA LEU A 76 4.01 7.65 2.49
C LEU A 76 5.00 8.71 1.99
N ALA A 77 5.12 9.84 2.67
CA ALA A 77 6.05 10.89 2.28
C ALA A 77 7.51 10.41 2.27
N VAL A 78 7.94 9.67 3.30
CA VAL A 78 9.31 9.13 3.39
C VAL A 78 9.55 8.07 2.31
N ALA A 79 8.61 7.14 2.11
CA ALA A 79 8.73 6.10 1.09
C ALA A 79 8.77 6.68 -0.32
N THR A 80 7.90 7.66 -0.61
CA THR A 80 7.89 8.38 -1.90
C THR A 80 9.17 9.19 -2.10
N ALA A 81 9.65 9.90 -1.08
CA ALA A 81 10.90 10.68 -1.18
C ALA A 81 12.11 9.76 -1.42
N ALA A 82 12.22 8.66 -0.67
CA ALA A 82 13.28 7.67 -0.88
C ALA A 82 13.22 7.10 -2.30
N PHE A 83 12.03 6.69 -2.76
CA PHE A 83 11.81 6.17 -4.11
C PHE A 83 12.19 7.18 -5.21
N SER A 84 11.76 8.43 -5.08
CA SER A 84 12.11 9.46 -6.06
C SER A 84 13.61 9.74 -6.09
N VAL A 85 14.28 9.80 -4.93
CA VAL A 85 15.75 9.96 -4.88
C VAL A 85 16.45 8.74 -5.48
N PHE A 86 15.93 7.54 -5.24
CA PHE A 86 16.46 6.29 -5.79
C PHE A 86 16.41 6.30 -7.33
N LEU A 87 15.27 6.69 -7.92
CA LEU A 87 15.14 6.84 -9.37
C LEU A 87 15.99 7.98 -9.94
N LEU A 88 16.08 9.12 -9.25
CA LEU A 88 16.91 10.25 -9.69
C LEU A 88 18.40 9.95 -9.67
N ARG A 89 18.84 9.02 -8.82
CA ARG A 89 20.21 8.49 -8.80
C ARG A 89 20.43 7.36 -9.81
N ASP A 90 19.39 7.01 -10.54
CA ASP A 90 19.44 6.03 -11.63
C ASP A 90 19.85 4.63 -11.19
N PHE A 91 19.45 4.24 -9.97
CA PHE A 91 19.60 2.87 -9.48
C PHE A 91 18.58 1.94 -10.12
N GLU A 92 18.96 0.68 -10.31
CA GLU A 92 18.31 -0.22 -11.25
C GLU A 92 17.05 -0.91 -10.69
N LEU A 93 17.12 -1.50 -9.48
CA LEU A 93 16.04 -2.27 -8.86
C LEU A 93 16.09 -2.14 -7.33
N GLY A 94 14.93 -2.24 -6.66
CA GLY A 94 14.89 -2.39 -5.20
C GLY A 94 14.13 -1.32 -4.39
N MET A 95 13.16 -0.59 -4.96
CA MET A 95 12.38 0.37 -4.15
C MET A 95 10.89 0.51 -4.51
N PHE A 96 10.31 -0.41 -5.28
CA PHE A 96 8.92 -0.27 -5.72
C PHE A 96 7.90 -0.70 -4.67
N LEU A 97 8.23 -1.69 -3.83
CA LEU A 97 7.32 -2.26 -2.84
C LEU A 97 7.07 -1.30 -1.67
N ALA A 98 8.07 -0.53 -1.25
CA ALA A 98 7.92 0.43 -0.16
C ALA A 98 6.81 1.49 -0.40
N PRO A 99 6.85 2.29 -1.48
CA PRO A 99 5.78 3.23 -1.78
C PRO A 99 4.46 2.50 -2.08
N MET A 100 4.49 1.33 -2.74
CA MET A 100 3.30 0.51 -3.01
C MET A 100 2.52 0.17 -1.74
N VAL A 101 3.20 -0.35 -0.72
CA VAL A 101 2.61 -0.69 0.58
C VAL A 101 2.14 0.57 1.32
N ALA A 102 2.86 1.68 1.19
CA ALA A 102 2.45 2.96 1.77
C ALA A 102 1.15 3.49 1.14
N PHE A 103 1.03 3.47 -0.19
CA PHE A 103 -0.21 3.83 -0.91
C PHE A 103 -1.39 3.00 -0.46
N TYR A 104 -1.22 1.68 -0.46
CA TYR A 104 -2.23 0.75 0.03
C TYR A 104 -2.67 1.11 1.45
N THR A 105 -1.72 1.43 2.33
CA THR A 105 -2.01 1.74 3.74
C THR A 105 -2.79 3.04 3.89
N VAL A 106 -2.38 4.11 3.21
CA VAL A 106 -3.10 5.40 3.26
C VAL A 106 -4.53 5.25 2.73
N ALA A 107 -4.70 4.56 1.60
CA ALA A 107 -6.01 4.28 1.01
C ALA A 107 -6.89 3.42 1.92
N ALA A 108 -6.35 2.34 2.50
CA ALA A 108 -7.08 1.43 3.39
C ALA A 108 -7.50 2.10 4.71
N LEU A 109 -6.73 3.06 5.21
CA LEU A 109 -7.06 3.82 6.43
C LEU A 109 -8.01 4.99 6.17
N GLY A 110 -8.06 5.51 4.94
CA GLY A 110 -9.12 6.40 4.48
C GLY A 110 -9.16 7.81 5.08
N ARG A 111 -8.05 8.26 5.70
CA ARG A 111 -8.01 9.54 6.43
C ARG A 111 -7.87 10.75 5.49
N GLU A 112 -6.98 10.67 4.49
CA GLU A 112 -6.65 11.81 3.63
C GLU A 112 -6.34 11.35 2.20
N ARG A 113 -7.13 11.81 1.22
CA ARG A 113 -6.95 11.47 -0.20
C ARG A 113 -5.89 12.33 -0.89
N PHE A 114 -5.80 13.60 -0.49
CA PHE A 114 -4.90 14.57 -1.13
C PHE A 114 -3.41 14.18 -1.03
N PRO A 115 -2.86 13.76 0.13
CA PRO A 115 -1.48 13.32 0.21
C PRO A 115 -1.19 12.10 -0.66
N ALA A 116 -2.15 11.17 -0.78
CA ALA A 116 -2.02 10.04 -1.68
C ALA A 116 -1.99 10.48 -3.15
N LEU A 117 -2.88 11.37 -3.59
CA LEU A 117 -2.84 11.88 -4.97
C LEU A 117 -1.55 12.65 -5.28
N LEU A 118 -1.06 13.45 -4.33
CA LEU A 118 0.19 14.18 -4.48
C LEU A 118 1.38 13.23 -4.58
N ALA A 119 1.50 12.29 -3.65
CA ALA A 119 2.55 11.28 -3.67
C ALA A 119 2.49 10.43 -4.96
N GLY A 120 1.28 10.08 -5.41
CA GLY A 120 1.07 9.31 -6.63
C GLY A 120 1.57 10.06 -7.86
N THR A 121 1.24 11.36 -7.94
CA THR A 121 1.76 12.26 -8.98
C THR A 121 3.29 12.33 -8.95
N VAL A 122 3.89 12.49 -7.77
CA VAL A 122 5.36 12.56 -7.61
C VAL A 122 6.03 11.24 -8.05
N CYS A 123 5.54 10.09 -7.58
CA CYS A 123 6.06 8.79 -8.01
C CYS A 123 5.92 8.59 -9.52
N MET A 124 4.76 8.96 -10.09
CA MET A 124 4.50 8.81 -11.52
C MET A 124 5.44 9.70 -12.34
N SER A 125 5.60 10.98 -11.97
CA SER A 125 6.51 11.90 -12.65
C SER A 125 7.97 11.43 -12.57
N ALA A 126 8.41 10.97 -11.40
CA ALA A 126 9.76 10.42 -11.23
C ALA A 126 9.99 9.19 -12.12
N THR A 127 9.01 8.28 -12.18
CA THR A 127 9.14 7.05 -12.97
C THR A 127 9.06 7.31 -14.48
N VAL A 128 8.20 8.24 -14.91
CA VAL A 128 8.15 8.68 -16.32
C VAL A 128 9.47 9.34 -16.73
N GLY A 129 10.05 10.18 -15.86
CA GLY A 129 11.36 10.78 -16.11
C GLY A 129 12.46 9.74 -16.25
N TRP A 130 12.50 8.77 -15.33
CA TRP A 130 13.44 7.65 -15.38
C TRP A 130 13.25 6.78 -16.63
N LEU A 131 12.02 6.44 -16.99
CA LEU A 131 11.74 5.64 -18.19
C LEU A 131 12.12 6.40 -19.47
N TYR A 132 11.94 7.71 -19.48
CA TYR A 132 12.38 8.56 -20.58
C TYR A 132 13.90 8.53 -20.77
N THR A 133 14.68 8.67 -19.69
CA THR A 133 16.14 8.59 -19.78
C THR A 133 16.62 7.20 -20.21
N ARG A 134 15.92 6.13 -19.85
CA ARG A 134 16.23 4.76 -20.30
C ARG A 134 15.99 4.51 -21.77
N THR A 135 14.92 5.10 -22.30
CA THR A 135 14.42 4.79 -23.65
C THR A 135 14.85 5.79 -24.72
N SER A 136 15.51 6.90 -24.34
CA SER A 136 15.84 7.98 -25.28
C SER A 136 16.84 7.61 -26.37
N GLU A 137 17.64 6.57 -26.15
CA GLU A 137 18.67 6.11 -27.10
C GLU A 137 18.20 4.93 -27.98
N ILE A 138 16.96 4.46 -27.80
CA ILE A 138 16.38 3.39 -28.62
C ILE A 138 16.06 3.93 -30.01
N THR A 139 16.78 3.44 -31.02
CA THR A 139 16.62 3.90 -32.41
C THR A 139 15.44 3.26 -33.14
N ASP A 140 15.03 2.06 -32.72
CA ASP A 140 13.86 1.37 -33.30
C ASP A 140 12.57 1.86 -32.61
N ALA A 141 11.72 2.54 -33.37
CA ALA A 141 10.48 3.12 -32.86
C ALA A 141 9.49 2.06 -32.33
N GLY A 142 9.46 0.87 -32.93
CA GLY A 142 8.58 -0.22 -32.48
C GLY A 142 9.02 -0.75 -31.12
N VAL A 143 10.33 -0.95 -30.94
CA VAL A 143 10.91 -1.37 -29.66
C VAL A 143 10.70 -0.30 -28.58
N GLY A 144 10.90 0.97 -28.91
CA GLY A 144 10.66 2.09 -27.98
C GLY A 144 9.22 2.12 -27.48
N VAL A 145 8.23 1.99 -28.39
CA VAL A 145 6.81 1.95 -28.00
C VAL A 145 6.50 0.75 -27.11
N LEU A 146 7.03 -0.44 -27.43
CA LEU A 146 6.83 -1.64 -26.62
C LEU A 146 7.41 -1.47 -25.21
N ALA A 147 8.60 -0.87 -25.08
CA ALA A 147 9.20 -0.58 -23.78
C ALA A 147 8.31 0.37 -22.95
N TRP A 148 7.85 1.47 -23.55
CA TRP A 148 6.96 2.42 -22.88
C TRP A 148 5.65 1.79 -22.40
N VAL A 149 5.01 0.96 -23.24
CA VAL A 149 3.78 0.27 -22.89
C VAL A 149 4.02 -0.77 -21.78
N ALA A 150 5.07 -1.58 -21.91
CA ALA A 150 5.39 -2.62 -20.94
C ALA A 150 5.69 -2.02 -19.57
N PHE A 151 6.68 -1.15 -19.46
CA PHE A 151 7.05 -0.53 -18.18
C PHE A 151 5.94 0.39 -17.66
N GLY A 152 5.35 1.22 -18.52
CA GLY A 152 4.26 2.13 -18.14
C GLY A 152 3.04 1.38 -17.56
N SER A 153 2.68 0.24 -18.13
CA SER A 153 1.57 -0.59 -17.62
C SER A 153 1.89 -1.18 -16.24
N VAL A 154 3.10 -1.70 -16.04
CA VAL A 154 3.57 -2.21 -14.75
C VAL A 154 3.53 -1.09 -13.71
N ILE A 155 4.12 0.06 -13.99
CA ILE A 155 4.14 1.24 -13.10
C ILE A 155 2.71 1.66 -12.71
N LEU A 156 1.81 1.72 -13.69
CA LEU A 156 0.41 2.06 -13.44
C LEU A 156 -0.25 1.04 -12.51
N ILE A 157 -0.07 -0.26 -12.74
CA ILE A 157 -0.63 -1.32 -11.89
C ILE A 157 -0.06 -1.24 -10.47
N PHE A 158 1.25 -1.00 -10.32
CA PHE A 158 1.89 -0.90 -9.01
C PHE A 158 1.30 0.25 -8.18
N PHE A 159 1.18 1.44 -8.75
CA PHE A 159 0.70 2.61 -8.01
C PHE A 159 -0.83 2.69 -7.95
N ALA A 160 -1.51 2.66 -9.09
CA ALA A 160 -2.96 2.77 -9.13
C ALA A 160 -3.63 1.51 -8.56
N GLY A 161 -3.13 0.31 -8.89
CA GLY A 161 -3.68 -0.95 -8.39
C GLY A 161 -3.60 -1.05 -6.87
N SER A 162 -2.48 -0.64 -6.26
CA SER A 162 -2.32 -0.67 -4.81
C SER A 162 -3.22 0.33 -4.09
N TYR A 163 -3.38 1.52 -4.67
CA TYR A 163 -4.33 2.51 -4.16
C TYR A 163 -5.78 2.00 -4.24
N VAL A 164 -6.18 1.44 -5.40
CA VAL A 164 -7.52 0.85 -5.61
C VAL A 164 -7.76 -0.30 -4.65
N ALA A 165 -6.79 -1.20 -4.46
CA ALA A 165 -6.89 -2.30 -3.50
C ALA A 165 -7.11 -1.79 -2.07
N GLY A 166 -6.43 -0.71 -1.68
CA GLY A 166 -6.64 -0.07 -0.39
C GLY A 166 -8.06 0.49 -0.23
N GLU A 167 -8.57 1.24 -1.22
CA GLU A 167 -9.95 1.76 -1.18
C GLU A 167 -11.00 0.62 -1.20
N LEU A 168 -10.74 -0.49 -1.91
CA LEU A 168 -11.63 -1.67 -1.87
C LEU A 168 -11.71 -2.28 -0.47
N VAL A 169 -10.57 -2.45 0.20
CA VAL A 169 -10.53 -2.94 1.59
C VAL A 169 -11.25 -1.99 2.53
N ARG A 170 -11.09 -0.68 2.34
CA ARG A 170 -11.81 0.35 3.11
C ARG A 170 -13.32 0.24 2.89
N CYS A 171 -13.78 0.18 1.65
CA CYS A 171 -15.20 0.02 1.31
C CYS A 171 -15.79 -1.25 1.92
N HIS A 172 -15.06 -2.37 1.85
CA HIS A 172 -15.48 -3.62 2.46
C HIS A 172 -15.63 -3.49 3.98
N ARG A 173 -14.67 -2.85 4.67
CA ARG A 173 -14.76 -2.60 6.12
C ARG A 173 -15.99 -1.75 6.49
N LEU A 174 -16.26 -0.69 5.72
CA LEU A 174 -17.43 0.15 5.94
C LEU A 174 -18.73 -0.64 5.75
N LEU A 175 -18.84 -1.41 4.66
CA LEU A 175 -20.01 -2.25 4.40
C LEU A 175 -20.23 -3.33 5.47
N SER A 176 -19.17 -3.98 5.94
CA SER A 176 -19.27 -4.95 7.03
C SER A 176 -19.78 -4.31 8.32
N SER A 177 -19.33 -3.07 8.61
CA SER A 177 -19.78 -2.34 9.81
C SER A 177 -21.27 -1.99 9.74
N TYR A 178 -21.77 -1.61 8.56
CA TYR A 178 -23.21 -1.34 8.37
C TYR A 178 -24.06 -2.60 8.50
N ARG A 179 -23.59 -3.73 7.97
CA ARG A 179 -24.30 -5.01 8.07
C ARG A 179 -24.44 -5.43 9.53
N ASP A 180 -23.37 -5.35 10.31
CA ASP A 180 -23.35 -5.76 11.71
C ASP A 180 -24.25 -4.86 12.57
N ALA A 181 -24.25 -3.55 12.31
CA ALA A 181 -25.16 -2.60 12.96
C ALA A 181 -26.64 -2.88 12.63
N GLY A 182 -26.94 -3.25 11.37
CA GLY A 182 -28.28 -3.65 10.95
C GLY A 182 -28.77 -4.90 11.69
N THR A 183 -27.96 -5.95 11.73
CA THR A 183 -28.30 -7.20 12.44
C THR A 183 -28.49 -6.98 13.95
N ALA A 184 -27.64 -6.16 14.58
CA ALA A 184 -27.80 -5.83 16.00
C ALA A 184 -29.13 -5.08 16.27
N SER A 185 -29.50 -4.15 15.38
CA SER A 185 -30.78 -3.42 15.50
C SER A 185 -32.00 -4.33 15.32
N GLU A 186 -31.93 -5.30 14.40
CA GLU A 186 -33.00 -6.26 14.16
C GLU A 186 -33.18 -7.23 15.33
N LEU A 187 -32.07 -7.76 15.87
CA LEU A 187 -32.10 -8.62 17.06
C LEU A 187 -32.72 -7.90 18.28
N THR A 188 -32.34 -6.63 18.49
CA THR A 188 -32.90 -5.82 19.59
C THR A 188 -34.41 -5.60 19.41
N ARG A 189 -34.86 -5.40 18.15
CA ARG A 189 -36.29 -5.25 17.83
C ARG A 189 -37.06 -6.54 18.11
N LEU A 190 -36.54 -7.68 17.67
CA LEU A 190 -37.18 -8.99 17.91
C LEU A 190 -37.23 -9.34 19.41
N GLU A 191 -36.18 -9.02 20.16
CA GLU A 191 -36.16 -9.22 21.61
C GLU A 191 -37.20 -8.34 22.32
N THR A 192 -37.35 -7.09 21.88
CA THR A 192 -38.34 -6.16 22.46
C THR A 192 -39.77 -6.60 22.16
N ASP A 193 -40.04 -7.04 20.93
CA ASP A 193 -41.36 -7.54 20.52
C ASP A 193 -41.71 -8.87 21.22
N GLY A 194 -40.72 -9.76 21.38
CA GLY A 194 -40.85 -10.99 22.15
C GLY A 194 -41.17 -10.75 23.64
N ARG A 195 -40.58 -9.71 24.25
CA ARG A 195 -40.92 -9.31 25.63
C ARG A 195 -42.34 -8.76 25.73
N ALA A 196 -42.72 -7.85 24.83
CA ALA A 196 -44.05 -7.26 24.81
C ALA A 196 -45.16 -8.31 24.66
N THR A 197 -44.94 -9.31 23.80
CA THR A 197 -45.88 -10.43 23.61
C THR A 197 -45.97 -11.34 24.84
N GLN A 198 -44.86 -11.60 25.54
CA GLN A 198 -44.88 -12.36 26.81
C GLN A 198 -45.62 -11.62 27.93
N GLU A 199 -45.39 -10.31 28.07
CA GLU A 199 -46.09 -9.48 29.06
C GLU A 199 -47.60 -9.47 28.80
N ALA A 200 -48.03 -9.31 27.54
CA ALA A 200 -49.44 -9.38 27.17
C ALA A 200 -50.08 -10.72 27.54
N ALA A 201 -49.40 -11.84 27.25
CA ALA A 201 -49.89 -13.18 27.58
C ALA A 201 -49.96 -13.45 29.10
N GLN A 202 -49.09 -12.82 29.90
CA GLN A 202 -49.16 -12.91 31.37
C GLN A 202 -50.35 -12.13 31.93
N VAL A 203 -50.65 -10.95 31.38
CA VAL A 203 -51.81 -10.14 31.78
C VAL A 203 -53.12 -10.88 31.53
N GLU A 204 -53.27 -11.55 30.37
CA GLU A 204 -54.47 -12.36 30.08
C GLU A 204 -54.66 -13.50 31.08
N ARG A 205 -53.59 -14.21 31.47
CA ARG A 205 -53.70 -15.32 32.44
C ARG A 205 -53.97 -14.86 33.88
N GLY A 206 -53.59 -13.63 34.23
CA GLY A 206 -53.78 -13.09 35.58
C GLY A 206 -55.18 -12.55 35.86
N GLY A 207 -56.00 -12.32 34.83
CA GLY A 207 -57.34 -11.72 34.97
C GLY A 207 -58.47 -12.67 35.37
N ASP A 208 -58.23 -13.99 35.31
CA ASP A 208 -59.24 -15.03 35.59
C ASP A 208 -59.17 -15.60 37.03
N ALA A 209 -58.31 -15.05 37.89
CA ALA A 209 -58.12 -15.46 39.29
C ALA A 209 -58.70 -14.44 40.26
#